data_AF-A0A9W4I1Q8-F1
#
_entry.id   AF-A0A9W4I1Q8-F1
#
_cell.length_a   1.000
_cell.length_b   1.000
_cell.length_c   1.000
_cell.angle_alpha   90.00
_cell.angle_beta   90.00
_cell.angle_gamma   90.00
#
_symmetry.space_group_name_H-M   'P 1'
#
loop_
_entity.id
_entity.type
_entity.pdbx_description
1 polymer ?
#
loop_
_entity_poly.entity_id
_entity_poly.type
_entity_poly.pdbx_seq_one_letter_code
_entity_poly.pdbx_strand_id
1 'polypeptide(L)'
;MFALFSGLIGTAFSVLIRLELAAPGVQYISDNQVYNSIITAHAILMIFFMVMPALIGGFGNFLLPLLVGGPDMAFPRLNNITIFGLHLSGISSMLGSMNFITTILNMRSPAVLLLLSLPVLAGGITMILTDRNFNTSFFEVAGGGDPILFQHLF
;
A
#
# COMPACT_ATOMS: atom_id res chain seq x y z
N MET A 1 8.19 8.49 -13.03
CA MET A 1 9.16 7.50 -13.53
C MET A 1 9.17 6.22 -12.69
N PHE A 2 9.29 6.30 -11.36
CA PHE A 2 9.24 5.14 -10.46
C PHE A 2 7.98 4.25 -10.62
N ALA A 3 6.78 4.83 -10.58
CA ALA A 3 5.52 4.08 -10.72
C ALA A 3 5.36 3.37 -12.08
N LEU A 4 5.95 3.93 -13.14
CA LEU A 4 5.96 3.33 -14.46
C LEU A 4 6.88 2.10 -14.46
N PHE A 5 8.07 2.23 -13.89
CA PHE A 5 9.04 1.15 -13.78
C PHE A 5 8.51 -0.03 -12.94
N SER A 6 7.95 0.24 -11.75
CA SER A 6 7.32 -0.79 -10.92
C SER A 6 6.12 -1.43 -11.62
N GLY A 7 5.34 -0.66 -12.37
CA GLY A 7 4.23 -1.16 -13.19
C GLY A 7 4.67 -2.10 -14.31
N LEU A 8 5.81 -1.83 -14.96
CA LEU A 8 6.38 -2.73 -15.98
C LEU A 8 6.83 -4.06 -15.36
N ILE A 9 7.50 -4.02 -14.20
CA ILE A 9 7.89 -5.23 -13.45
C ILE A 9 6.66 -6.00 -12.98
N GLY A 10 5.66 -5.32 -12.42
CA GLY A 10 4.41 -5.94 -12.01
C GLY A 10 3.69 -6.59 -13.20
N THR A 11 3.67 -5.94 -14.36
CA THR A 11 3.09 -6.51 -15.59
C THR A 11 3.87 -7.73 -16.07
N ALA A 12 5.21 -7.73 -15.97
CA ALA A 12 6.04 -8.89 -16.29
C ALA A 12 5.68 -10.10 -15.41
N PHE A 13 5.49 -9.91 -14.10
CA PHE A 13 4.98 -10.97 -13.22
C PHE A 13 3.56 -11.43 -13.60
N SER A 14 2.67 -10.51 -14.02
CA SER A 14 1.35 -10.88 -14.52
C SER A 14 1.43 -11.77 -15.76
N VAL A 15 2.34 -11.47 -16.69
CA VAL A 15 2.56 -12.28 -17.89
C VAL A 15 3.07 -13.67 -17.51
N LEU A 16 4.05 -13.76 -16.60
CA LEU A 16 4.55 -15.05 -16.11
C LEU A 16 3.44 -15.91 -15.46
N ILE A 17 2.59 -15.31 -14.63
CA ILE A 17 1.44 -16.00 -14.04
C ILE A 17 0.50 -16.53 -15.13
N ARG A 18 0.19 -15.71 -16.14
CA ARG A 18 -0.70 -16.12 -17.24
C ARG A 18 -0.09 -17.21 -18.13
N LEU A 19 1.24 -17.20 -18.30
CA LEU A 19 1.95 -18.24 -19.04
C LEU A 19 1.92 -19.58 -18.28
N GLU A 20 2.04 -19.57 -16.95
CA GLU A 20 1.87 -20.77 -16.14
C GLU A 20 0.42 -21.31 -16.21
N LEU A 21 -0.57 -20.42 -16.30
CA LEU A 21 -2.00 -20.80 -16.38
C LEU A 21 -2.50 -21.09 -17.80
N ALA A 22 -1.63 -21.09 -18.81
CA ALA A 22 -2.03 -21.25 -20.21
C ALA A 22 -2.56 -22.66 -20.53
N ALA A 23 -2.13 -23.68 -19.80
CA ALA A 23 -2.61 -25.06 -19.92
C ALA A 23 -2.57 -25.76 -18.56
N PRO A 24 -3.37 -26.83 -18.33
CA PRO A 24 -3.32 -27.60 -17.10
C PRO A 24 -1.96 -28.28 -16.90
N GLY A 25 -1.51 -28.38 -15.65
CA GLY A 25 -0.22 -28.96 -15.28
C GLY A 25 0.90 -27.92 -15.17
N VAL A 26 2.09 -28.35 -14.75
CA VAL A 26 3.26 -27.47 -14.62
C VAL A 26 3.79 -27.13 -16.01
N GLN A 27 3.88 -25.83 -16.32
CA GLN A 27 4.41 -25.34 -17.58
C GLN A 27 5.86 -24.86 -17.42
N TYR A 28 6.08 -23.86 -16.57
CA TYR A 28 7.36 -23.17 -16.40
C TYR A 28 7.83 -23.17 -14.94
N ILE A 29 6.92 -23.17 -13.97
CA ILE A 29 7.23 -23.07 -12.55
C ILE A 29 6.81 -24.36 -11.84
N SER A 30 7.79 -25.21 -11.53
CA SER A 30 7.54 -26.48 -10.83
C SER A 30 7.32 -26.33 -9.32
N ASP A 31 7.77 -25.22 -8.73
CA ASP A 31 7.63 -24.95 -7.30
C ASP A 31 6.43 -24.04 -7.00
N ASN A 32 5.43 -24.61 -6.33
CA ASN A 32 4.22 -23.91 -5.93
C ASN A 32 4.50 -22.72 -4.99
N GLN A 33 5.55 -22.79 -4.17
CA GLN A 33 5.89 -21.68 -3.27
C GLN A 33 6.44 -20.48 -4.04
N VAL A 34 7.24 -20.73 -5.08
CA VAL A 34 7.74 -19.69 -5.97
C VAL A 34 6.58 -19.06 -6.74
N TYR A 35 5.64 -19.87 -7.22
CA TYR A 35 4.43 -19.36 -7.88
C TYR A 35 3.60 -18.43 -6.95
N ASN A 36 3.34 -18.85 -5.71
CA ASN A 36 2.63 -18.02 -4.72
C ASN A 36 3.39 -16.73 -4.37
N SER A 37 4.72 -16.80 -4.31
CA SER A 37 5.57 -15.62 -4.07
C SER A 37 5.51 -14.62 -5.23
N ILE A 38 5.44 -15.11 -6.48
CA ILE A 38 5.28 -14.26 -7.66
C ILE A 38 3.91 -13.58 -7.68
N ILE A 39 2.83 -14.30 -7.35
CA ILE A 39 1.49 -13.70 -7.27
C ILE A 39 1.42 -12.60 -6.22
N THR A 40 1.93 -12.87 -5.02
CA THR A 40 1.94 -11.89 -3.92
C THR A 40 2.81 -10.69 -4.26
N ALA A 41 3.99 -10.90 -4.87
CA ALA A 41 4.84 -9.82 -5.35
C ALA A 41 4.16 -8.97 -6.44
N HIS A 42 3.45 -9.59 -7.39
CA HIS A 42 2.66 -8.90 -8.40
C HIS A 42 1.61 -7.98 -7.76
N ALA A 43 0.81 -8.50 -6.82
CA ALA A 43 -0.23 -7.74 -6.16
C ALA A 43 0.32 -6.54 -5.36
N ILE A 44 1.38 -6.77 -4.56
CA ILE A 44 2.02 -5.72 -3.76
C ILE A 44 2.63 -4.64 -4.66
N LEU A 45 3.33 -5.02 -5.73
CA LEU A 45 3.92 -4.07 -6.67
C LEU A 45 2.88 -3.22 -7.39
N MET A 46 1.78 -3.83 -7.87
CA MET A 46 0.77 -3.09 -8.62
C MET A 46 0.00 -2.12 -7.72
N ILE A 47 -0.35 -2.50 -6.49
CA ILE A 47 -1.15 -1.65 -5.61
C ILE A 47 -0.27 -0.57 -4.94
N PHE A 48 0.78 -0.98 -4.22
CA PHE A 48 1.56 -0.05 -3.39
C PHE A 48 2.65 0.69 -4.15
N PHE A 49 3.13 0.15 -5.27
CA PHE A 49 4.27 0.73 -6.00
C PHE A 49 3.91 1.29 -7.36
N MET A 50 2.76 0.93 -7.95
CA MET A 50 2.27 1.50 -9.21
C MET A 50 1.05 2.40 -8.99
N VAL A 51 -0.08 1.86 -8.52
CA VAL A 51 -1.36 2.59 -8.44
C VAL A 51 -1.31 3.73 -7.42
N MET A 52 -0.97 3.45 -6.15
CA MET A 52 -0.93 4.51 -5.13
C MET A 52 0.11 5.61 -5.47
N PRO A 53 1.35 5.29 -5.90
CA PRO A 53 2.31 6.32 -6.25
C PRO A 53 1.95 7.09 -7.52
N ALA A 54 1.33 6.45 -8.52
CA ALA A 54 0.90 7.17 -9.73
C ALA A 54 -0.25 8.14 -9.43
N LEU A 55 -1.30 7.67 -8.75
CA LEU A 55 -2.51 8.44 -8.50
C LEU A 55 -2.33 9.46 -7.37
N ILE A 56 -1.84 9.04 -6.20
CA ILE A 56 -1.69 9.93 -5.03
C ILE A 56 -0.35 10.66 -5.13
N GLY A 57 0.75 9.92 -5.31
CA GLY A 57 2.09 10.51 -5.36
C GLY A 57 2.34 11.43 -6.57
N GLY A 58 1.84 11.06 -7.76
CA GLY A 58 2.04 11.82 -8.99
C GLY A 58 0.90 12.80 -9.26
N PHE A 59 -0.24 12.28 -9.73
CA PHE A 59 -1.37 13.10 -10.14
C PHE A 59 -1.94 13.94 -9.01
N GLY A 60 -2.12 13.36 -7.83
CA GLY A 60 -2.69 14.07 -6.71
C GLY A 60 -1.83 15.25 -6.26
N ASN A 61 -0.50 15.06 -6.15
CA ASN A 61 0.39 16.14 -5.72
C ASN A 61 0.44 17.29 -6.73
N PHE A 62 0.32 16.97 -8.01
CA PHE A 62 0.35 17.95 -9.09
C PHE A 62 -1.00 18.66 -9.27
N LEU A 63 -2.10 17.91 -9.33
CA LEU A 63 -3.42 18.44 -9.66
C LEU A 63 -4.16 19.00 -8.45
N LEU A 64 -3.97 18.46 -7.24
CA LEU A 64 -4.78 18.86 -6.08
C LEU A 64 -4.62 20.36 -5.71
N PRO A 65 -3.40 20.93 -5.61
CA PRO A 65 -3.26 22.37 -5.33
C PRO A 65 -3.88 23.23 -6.44
N LEU A 66 -3.70 22.83 -7.70
CA LEU A 66 -4.25 23.53 -8.86
C LEU A 66 -5.80 23.53 -8.85
N LEU A 67 -6.42 22.40 -8.51
CA LEU A 67 -7.88 22.24 -8.45
C LEU A 67 -8.50 22.98 -7.26
N VAL A 68 -7.77 23.13 -6.16
CA VAL A 68 -8.25 23.82 -4.94
C VAL A 68 -7.86 25.31 -4.96
N GLY A 69 -7.08 25.77 -5.95
CA GLY A 69 -6.65 27.17 -6.08
C GLY A 69 -5.55 27.57 -5.09
N GLY A 70 -4.82 26.59 -4.56
CA GLY A 70 -3.73 26.77 -3.61
C GLY A 70 -2.38 26.96 -4.28
N PRO A 71 -1.47 27.74 -3.66
CA PRO A 71 -0.11 27.89 -4.17
C PRO A 71 0.73 26.60 -4.04
N ASP A 72 0.45 25.76 -3.04
CA ASP A 72 1.12 24.46 -2.80
C ASP A 72 0.25 23.61 -1.84
N MET A 73 0.68 22.39 -1.55
CA MET A 73 0.07 21.54 -0.52
C MET A 73 0.25 22.11 0.90
N ALA A 74 -0.63 21.74 1.83
CA ALA A 74 -0.64 22.25 3.20
C ALA A 74 0.67 21.99 3.98
N PHE A 75 1.37 20.89 3.71
CA PHE A 75 2.68 20.59 4.32
C PHE A 75 3.73 20.25 3.25
N PRO A 76 4.31 21.25 2.55
CA PRO A 76 5.24 21.01 1.44
C PRO A 76 6.49 20.20 1.86
N ARG A 77 6.99 20.41 3.07
CA ARG A 77 8.16 19.69 3.59
C ARG A 77 7.88 18.23 3.91
N LEU A 78 6.70 17.93 4.47
CA LEU A 78 6.28 16.54 4.69
C LEU A 78 6.03 15.82 3.37
N ASN A 79 5.48 16.54 2.37
CA ASN A 79 5.32 16.03 1.01
C ASN A 79 6.65 15.68 0.34
N ASN A 80 7.71 16.41 0.62
CA ASN A 80 9.01 16.12 0.04
C ASN A 80 9.65 14.85 0.65
N ILE A 81 9.30 14.52 1.91
CA ILE A 81 9.77 13.32 2.60
C ILE A 81 9.00 12.07 2.16
N THR A 82 7.72 12.20 1.76
CA THR A 82 6.92 11.07 1.27
C THR A 82 7.52 10.46 0.00
N ILE A 83 8.14 11.27 -0.86
CA ILE A 83 8.89 10.79 -2.04
C ILE A 83 10.05 9.86 -1.65
N PHE A 84 10.72 10.09 -0.52
CA PHE A 84 11.75 9.19 -0.01
C PHE A 84 11.16 7.93 0.63
N GLY A 85 10.01 8.06 1.29
CA GLY A 85 9.29 6.97 1.93
C GLY A 85 8.66 5.96 0.95
N LEU A 86 8.71 6.17 -0.37
CA LEU A 86 8.28 5.17 -1.36
C LEU A 86 8.97 3.81 -1.18
N HIS A 87 10.13 3.77 -0.51
CA HIS A 87 10.83 2.53 -0.11
C HIS A 87 10.20 1.84 1.12
N LEU A 88 9.51 2.58 1.99
CA LEU A 88 8.63 2.10 3.06
C LEU A 88 7.18 2.45 2.69
N SER A 89 6.68 1.85 1.61
CA SER A 89 5.42 2.24 0.94
C SER A 89 4.22 2.48 1.89
N GLY A 90 4.14 1.78 3.02
CA GLY A 90 3.14 2.00 4.07
C GLY A 90 3.25 3.36 4.78
N ILE A 91 4.45 3.79 5.18
CA ILE A 91 4.66 5.06 5.89
C ILE A 91 4.56 6.26 4.93
N SER A 92 5.03 6.12 3.69
CA SER A 92 4.87 7.17 2.67
C SER A 92 3.43 7.42 2.30
N SER A 93 2.64 6.36 2.10
CA SER A 93 1.22 6.50 1.77
C SER A 93 0.46 7.16 2.92
N MET A 94 0.87 6.89 4.17
CA MET A 94 0.32 7.52 5.38
C MET A 94 0.65 9.02 5.50
N LEU A 95 1.92 9.40 5.32
CA LEU A 95 2.33 10.81 5.36
C LEU A 95 1.74 11.59 4.15
N GLY A 96 1.64 10.94 3.00
CA GLY A 96 1.01 11.47 1.80
C GLY A 96 -0.48 11.70 2.03
N SER A 97 -1.21 10.71 2.54
CA SER A 97 -2.64 10.86 2.85
C SER A 97 -2.90 11.97 3.86
N MET A 98 -2.06 12.13 4.88
CA MET A 98 -2.16 13.25 5.84
C MET A 98 -1.98 14.62 5.16
N ASN A 99 -1.01 14.75 4.27
CA ASN A 99 -0.79 15.99 3.52
C ASN A 99 -1.95 16.28 2.55
N PHE A 100 -2.52 15.27 1.90
CA PHE A 100 -3.71 15.40 1.05
C PHE A 100 -4.94 15.83 1.82
N ILE A 101 -5.23 15.15 2.93
CA ILE A 101 -6.38 15.44 3.78
C ILE A 101 -6.28 16.86 4.30
N THR A 102 -5.13 17.26 4.86
CA THR A 102 -4.97 18.64 5.35
C THR A 102 -4.98 19.69 4.25
N THR A 103 -4.50 19.38 3.05
CA THR A 103 -4.64 20.26 1.88
C THR A 103 -6.10 20.45 1.50
N ILE A 104 -6.92 19.38 1.50
CA ILE A 104 -8.35 19.51 1.23
C ILE A 104 -9.06 20.25 2.37
N LEU A 105 -8.82 19.87 3.62
CA LEU A 105 -9.56 20.36 4.80
C LEU A 105 -9.20 21.79 5.20
N ASN A 106 -7.91 22.14 5.22
CA ASN A 106 -7.48 23.50 5.57
C ASN A 106 -7.74 24.50 4.44
N MET A 107 -8.03 24.00 3.24
CA MET A 107 -8.46 24.82 2.12
C MET A 107 -9.98 24.78 1.91
N ARG A 108 -10.71 23.76 2.40
CA ARG A 108 -12.18 23.69 2.55
C ARG A 108 -12.61 22.70 3.67
N SER A 109 -13.24 23.22 4.74
CA SER A 109 -14.13 22.63 5.78
C SER A 109 -13.81 21.24 6.43
N PRO A 110 -13.97 21.04 7.77
CA PRO A 110 -13.44 19.88 8.49
C PRO A 110 -14.37 18.65 8.50
N ALA A 111 -13.84 17.48 8.13
CA ALA A 111 -14.45 16.18 8.39
C ALA A 111 -13.54 15.32 9.30
N VAL A 112 -13.73 15.46 10.62
CA VAL A 112 -13.02 14.70 11.67
C VAL A 112 -13.32 13.19 11.61
N LEU A 113 -14.36 12.76 10.89
CA LEU A 113 -14.74 11.36 10.74
C LEU A 113 -13.87 10.54 9.77
N LEU A 114 -13.06 11.18 8.91
CA LEU A 114 -12.14 10.47 7.99
C LEU A 114 -10.73 10.25 8.60
N LEU A 115 -10.41 10.94 9.70
CA LEU A 115 -9.12 10.83 10.40
C LEU A 115 -8.97 9.49 11.17
N LEU A 116 -10.10 8.85 11.49
CA LEU A 116 -10.16 7.59 12.26
C LEU A 116 -10.22 6.32 11.39
N SER A 117 -10.46 6.43 10.08
CA SER A 117 -10.55 5.27 9.18
C SER A 117 -9.22 4.83 8.57
N LEU A 118 -8.16 5.62 8.75
CA LEU A 118 -6.80 5.29 8.32
C LEU A 118 -5.87 5.00 9.51
N PRO A 119 -6.10 3.88 10.23
CA PRO A 119 -4.98 3.14 10.83
C PRO A 119 -5.18 1.61 10.94
N VAL A 120 -6.17 1.01 10.26
CA VAL A 120 -6.52 -0.40 10.50
C VAL A 120 -5.48 -1.37 9.91
N LEU A 121 -5.05 -1.13 8.66
CA LEU A 121 -4.06 -1.97 7.98
C LEU A 121 -2.68 -1.94 8.67
N ALA A 122 -2.23 -0.75 9.09
CA ALA A 122 -0.97 -0.60 9.82
C ALA A 122 -1.02 -1.32 11.17
N GLY A 123 -2.16 -1.20 11.88
CA GLY A 123 -2.41 -1.94 13.12
C GLY A 123 -2.32 -3.45 12.93
N GLY A 124 -3.03 -4.00 11.94
CA GLY A 124 -2.97 -5.42 11.59
C GLY A 124 -1.56 -5.93 11.31
N ILE A 125 -0.79 -5.20 10.49
CA ILE A 125 0.60 -5.57 10.17
C ILE A 125 1.50 -5.51 11.42
N THR A 126 1.36 -4.47 12.26
CA THR A 126 2.16 -4.38 13.50
C THR A 126 1.86 -5.51 14.46
N MET A 127 0.59 -5.91 14.60
CA MET A 127 0.20 -7.05 15.44
C MET A 127 0.75 -8.38 14.91
N ILE A 128 0.76 -8.59 13.58
CA ILE A 128 1.41 -9.78 12.98
C ILE A 128 2.92 -9.75 13.25
N LEU A 129 3.57 -8.60 13.10
CA LEU A 129 5.01 -8.47 13.37
C LEU A 129 5.33 -8.75 14.84
N THR A 130 4.50 -8.33 15.78
CA THR A 130 4.72 -8.65 17.19
C THR A 130 4.49 -10.11 17.51
N ASP A 131 3.50 -10.77 16.88
CA ASP A 131 3.27 -12.21 17.07
C ASP A 131 4.47 -13.02 16.58
N ARG A 132 5.09 -12.60 15.46
CA ARG A 132 6.24 -13.29 14.88
C ARG A 132 7.56 -13.06 15.59
N ASN A 133 7.74 -11.90 16.24
CA ASN A 133 9.07 -11.45 16.69
C ASN A 133 9.16 -11.20 18.19
N PHE A 134 8.04 -10.99 18.89
CA PHE A 134 8.00 -10.55 20.28
C PHE A 134 7.13 -11.46 21.18
N ASN A 135 6.78 -12.66 20.71
CA ASN A 135 5.96 -13.65 21.42
C ASN A 135 4.59 -13.12 21.90
N THR A 136 3.99 -12.18 21.15
CA THR A 136 2.57 -11.88 21.33
C THR A 136 1.71 -12.94 20.66
N SER A 137 0.41 -12.98 20.97
CA SER A 137 -0.51 -13.99 20.43
C SER A 137 -1.87 -13.38 20.06
N PHE A 138 -1.85 -12.31 19.25
CA PHE A 138 -3.07 -11.65 18.77
C PHE A 138 -3.86 -12.54 17.80
N PHE A 139 -3.18 -13.27 16.92
CA PHE A 139 -3.80 -14.13 15.90
C PHE A 139 -3.52 -15.62 16.08
N GLU A 140 -2.57 -15.98 16.97
CA GLU A 140 -2.22 -17.38 17.23
C GLU A 140 -3.22 -18.08 18.16
N VAL A 141 -3.89 -19.11 17.63
CA VAL A 141 -4.94 -19.86 18.35
C VAL A 141 -4.37 -20.54 19.60
N ALA A 142 -3.12 -21.03 19.53
CA ALA A 142 -2.45 -21.68 20.66
C ALA A 142 -2.26 -20.76 21.86
N GLY A 143 -2.19 -19.44 21.65
CA GLY A 143 -2.09 -18.41 22.68
C GLY A 143 -3.42 -17.72 23.00
N GLY A 144 -4.55 -18.21 22.48
CA GLY A 144 -5.88 -17.61 22.68
C GLY A 144 -6.23 -16.46 21.72
N GLY A 145 -5.45 -16.25 20.67
CA GLY A 145 -5.72 -15.28 19.61
C GLY A 145 -6.77 -15.76 18.60
N ASP A 146 -7.26 -14.86 17.76
CA ASP A 146 -8.28 -15.13 16.74
C ASP A 146 -7.78 -14.80 15.32
N PRO A 147 -7.53 -15.79 14.45
CA PRO A 147 -7.15 -15.56 13.05
C PRO A 147 -8.19 -14.78 12.24
N ILE A 148 -9.47 -14.82 12.62
CA ILE A 148 -10.55 -14.11 11.92
C ILE A 148 -10.45 -12.61 12.17
N LEU A 149 -9.91 -12.19 13.33
CA LEU A 149 -9.64 -10.78 13.61
C LEU A 149 -8.78 -10.13 12.53
N PHE A 150 -7.80 -10.85 11.96
CA PHE A 150 -6.97 -10.31 10.88
C PHE A 150 -7.79 -9.99 9.63
N GLN A 151 -8.81 -10.81 9.30
CA GLN A 151 -9.70 -10.58 8.16
C GLN A 151 -10.63 -9.39 8.37
N HIS A 152 -10.93 -9.03 9.62
CA HIS A 152 -11.69 -7.83 9.93
C HIS A 152 -10.83 -6.56 9.88
N LEU A 153 -9.51 -6.69 9.97
CA LEU A 153 -8.56 -5.59 9.93
C LEU A 153 -7.99 -5.33 8.52
N PHE A 154 -8.17 -6.26 7.58
CA PHE A 154 -7.62 -6.23 6.22
C PHE A 154 -8.72 -6.31 5.15
#